data_AF-A0A1S0TJS0-F1
#
_entry.id   AF-A0A1S0TJS0-F1
#
_cell.length_a   1.000
_cell.length_b   1.000
_cell.length_c   1.000
_cell.angle_alpha   90.00
_cell.angle_beta   90.00
_cell.angle_gamma   90.00
#
_symmetry.space_group_name_H-M   'P 1'
#
loop_
_entity.id
_entity.type
_entity.pdbx_description
1 polymer ?
#
loop_
_entity_poly.entity_id
_entity_poly.type
_entity_poly.pdbx_seq_one_letter_code
_entity_poly.pdbx_strand_id
1 'polypeptide(L)' 'WLDDYNEIFYNRFNHKLIDFDDVLEGKKFRERLKCHSFKWYMESVFRDLFLPSKVIAS' A
#
# COMPACT_ATOMS: atom_id res chain seq x y z
N TRP A 1 4.73 -0.56 3.26
CA TRP A 1 4.13 0.80 3.29
C TRP A 1 2.75 0.85 2.68
N LEU A 2 2.51 0.20 1.53
CA LEU A 2 1.21 0.22 0.86
C LEU A 2 0.10 -0.63 1.54
N ASP A 3 0.45 -1.40 2.58
CA ASP A 3 -0.47 -2.35 3.23
C ASP A 3 -1.14 -3.24 2.17
N ASP A 4 -2.42 -3.55 2.31
CA ASP A 4 -3.19 -4.40 1.38
C ASP A 4 -3.39 -3.76 -0.01
N TYR A 5 -3.05 -2.47 -0.18
CA TYR A 5 -3.13 -1.81 -1.48
C TYR A 5 -1.97 -2.22 -2.41
N ASN A 6 -0.97 -2.94 -1.90
CA ASN A 6 0.09 -3.54 -2.73
C ASN A 6 -0.47 -4.52 -3.78
N GLU A 7 -1.58 -5.20 -3.49
CA GLU A 7 -2.24 -6.14 -4.41
C GLU A 7 -2.70 -5.46 -5.70
N ILE A 8 -3.12 -4.19 -5.63
CA ILE A 8 -3.48 -3.41 -6.83
C ILE A 8 -2.25 -3.22 -7.72
N PHE A 9 -1.09 -2.96 -7.10
CA PHE A 9 0.18 -2.83 -7.81
C PHE A 9 0.64 -4.17 -8.39
N TYR A 10 0.59 -5.26 -7.62
CA TYR A 10 1.00 -6.59 -8.06
C TYR A 10 0.14 -7.14 -9.20
N ASN A 11 -1.17 -6.96 -9.12
CA ASN A 11 -2.11 -7.32 -10.19
C ASN A 11 -1.75 -6.64 -11.51
N ARG A 12 -1.32 -5.38 -11.49
CA ARG A 12 -0.93 -4.64 -12.71
C ARG A 12 0.24 -5.28 -13.46
N PHE A 13 1.11 -5.98 -12.74
CA PHE A 13 2.26 -6.68 -13.31
C PHE A 13 2.03 -8.20 -13.42
N ASN A 14 0.78 -8.67 -13.29
CA ASN A 14 0.46 -10.11 -13.27
C ASN A 14 1.29 -10.88 -12.23
N HIS A 15 1.55 -10.26 -11.07
CA HIS A 15 2.42 -10.82 -10.02
C HIS A 15 3.83 -11.19 -10.50
N LYS A 16 4.30 -10.63 -11.62
CA LYS A 16 5.70 -10.71 -12.04
C LYS A 16 6.51 -9.73 -11.22
N LEU A 17 6.85 -10.18 -10.01
CA LEU A 17 7.67 -9.41 -9.07
C LEU A 17 9.15 -9.63 -9.39
N ILE A 18 9.95 -8.60 -9.12
CA ILE A 18 11.41 -8.69 -9.11
C ILE A 18 11.82 -9.13 -7.71
N ASP A 19 12.87 -9.92 -7.59
CA ASP A 19 13.45 -10.25 -6.29
C ASP A 19 13.86 -8.96 -5.57
N PHE A 20 13.46 -8.85 -4.31
CA PHE A 20 13.78 -7.73 -3.44
C PHE A 20 14.38 -8.24 -2.15
N ASP A 21 15.26 -7.45 -1.55
CA ASP A 21 15.89 -7.78 -0.28
C ASP A 21 14.87 -7.85 0.87
N ASP A 22 15.25 -8.48 1.98
CA ASP A 22 14.40 -8.54 3.17
C ASP A 22 13.99 -7.14 3.66
N VAL A 23 12.69 -6.96 3.88
CA VAL A 23 12.06 -5.70 4.31
C VAL A 23 11.82 -5.65 5.83
N LEU A 24 12.31 -6.63 6.61
CA LEU A 24 12.07 -6.74 8.04
C LEU A 24 12.46 -5.48 8.82
N GLU A 25 13.63 -4.90 8.55
CA GLU A 25 14.07 -3.68 9.25
C GLU A 25 13.19 -2.48 8.91
N GLY A 26 12.71 -2.38 7.67
CA GLY A 26 11.73 -1.37 7.26
C GLY A 26 10.39 -1.51 8.00
N LYS A 27 9.93 -2.75 8.22
CA LYS A 27 8.71 -3.04 8.98
C LYS A 27 8.86 -2.63 10.46
N LYS A 28 9.94 -3.07 11.12
CA LYS A 28 10.23 -2.67 12.52
C LYS A 28 10.36 -1.16 12.67
N PHE A 29 10.99 -0.48 11.71
CA PHE A 29 11.11 0.97 11.73
C PHE A 29 9.75 1.67 11.70
N ARG A 30 8.84 1.21 10.83
CA ARG A 30 7.47 1.73 10.77
C ARG A 30 6.70 1.55 12.07
N GLU A 31 6.84 0.40 12.71
CA GLU A 31 6.22 0.11 14.01
C GLU A 31 6.76 1.03 15.11
N ARG A 32 8.09 1.19 15.19
CA ARG A 32 8.74 2.07 16.18
C ARG A 32 8.26 3.52 16.07
N LEU A 33 8.09 4.01 14.85
CA LEU A 33 7.62 5.37 14.60
C LEU A 33 6.11 5.55 14.73
N LYS A 34 5.36 4.47 15.00
CA LYS A 34 3.88 4.48 15.09
C LYS A 34 3.24 5.15 13.86
N CYS A 35 3.76 4.85 12.68
CA CYS A 35 3.26 5.46 11.44
C CYS A 35 1.78 5.11 11.21
N HIS A 36 1.06 6.02 10.55
CA HIS A 36 -0.29 5.78 10.10
C HIS A 36 -0.38 4.68 9.02
N SER A 37 -1.59 4.15 8.83
CA SER A 37 -1.88 3.18 7.77
C SER A 37 -1.86 3.84 6.39
N PHE A 38 -1.68 3.03 5.35
CA PHE A 38 -1.79 3.53 3.98
C PHE A 38 -3.21 4.00 3.65
N LYS A 39 -4.23 3.38 4.26
CA LYS A 39 -5.61 3.87 4.20
C LYS A 39 -5.74 5.30 4.72
N TRP A 40 -5.16 5.60 5.88
CA TRP A 40 -5.16 6.97 6.44
C TRP A 40 -4.48 7.96 5.48
N TYR A 41 -3.37 7.56 4.85
CA TYR A 41 -2.70 8.39 3.86
C TYR A 41 -3.60 8.73 2.67
N MET A 42 -4.30 7.73 2.12
CA MET A 42 -5.23 7.92 1.01
C MET A 42 -6.43 8.80 1.39
N GLU A 43 -6.94 8.67 2.61
CA GLU A 43 -8.12 9.39 3.08
C GLU A 43 -7.82 10.80 3.59
N SER A 44 -6.58 11.06 4.03
CA SER A 44 -6.21 12.33 4.69
C SER A 44 -5.22 13.18 3.88
N VAL A 45 -4.32 12.54 3.12
CA VAL A 45 -3.24 13.23 2.40
C VAL A 45 -3.50 13.21 0.90
N PHE A 46 -3.77 12.04 0.31
CA PHE A 46 -3.90 11.88 -1.14
C PHE A 46 -5.33 11.52 -1.59
N ARG A 47 -6.26 12.43 -1.29
CA ARG A 47 -7.71 12.23 -1.48
C ARG A 47 -8.17 12.21 -2.93
N ASP A 48 -7.47 12.92 -3.82
CA ASP A 48 -7.89 13.06 -5.23
C ASP A 48 -7.53 11.85 -6.10
N LEU A 49 -6.85 10.85 -5.52
CA LEU A 49 -6.52 9.64 -6.26
C LEU A 49 -7.77 8.78 -6.45
N PHE A 50 -8.27 8.75 -7.68
CA PHE A 50 -9.34 7.84 -8.07
C PHE A 50 -8.83 6.39 -8.06
N LEU A 51 -9.37 5.58 -7.15
CA LEU A 51 -9.18 4.12 -7.14
C LEU A 51 -10.43 3.46 -7.74
N PRO A 52 -10.33 2.85 -8.94
CA PRO A 52 -11.48 2.22 -9.60
C PRO A 52 -12.15 1.13 -8.75
N SER A 53 -11.40 0.47 -7.88
CA SER A 53 -11.91 -0.60 -7.00
C SER A 53 -12.90 -0.13 -5.93
N LYS A 54 -12.90 1.16 -5.54
CA LYS A 54 -13.90 1.69 -4.58
C LYS A 54 -15.29 1.87 -5.21
N VAL A 55 -15.39 1.93 -6.54
CA VAL A 55 -16.65 2.18 -7.26
C VAL A 55 -17.48 0.90 -7.42
N ILE A 56 -16.87 -0.27 -7.29
CA ILE A 56 -17.52 -1.58 -7.49
C ILE A 56 -18.06 -2.15 -6.16
N ALA A 57 -17.72 -1.53 -5.02
CA ALA A 57 -18.18 -1.93 -3.68
C ALA A 57 -19.28 -1.01 -3.11
N SER A 58 -20.10 -0.40 -3.98
CA SER A 58 -21.28 0.40 -3.62
C SER A 58 -22.54 -0.18 -4.25
#